data_AF-A0A4V6DGP8-F1
#
_entry.id   AF-A0A4V6DGP8-F1
#
_cell.length_a   1.000
_cell.length_b   1.000
_cell.length_c   1.000
_cell.angle_alpha   90.00
_cell.angle_beta   90.00
_cell.angle_gamma   90.00
#
_symmetry.space_group_name_H-M   'P 1'
#
loop_
_entity.id
_entity.type
_entity.pdbx_description
1 polymer ?
#
loop_
_entity_poly.entity_id
_entity_poly.type
_entity_poly.pdbx_seq_one_letter_code
_entity_poly.pdbx_strand_id
1 'polypeptide(L)'
;MAIAAVGQITSTASLSHNLEQCVRLIAKAAAGGAKVLFLPEASDYIASSPQESLSLAQPQSKSPFVLGLQEAAKAHSVAISVGIHVPTDVPAEIAGAAAAKDAKLLNRLLWINADGTINHAATYDKLHLFNLGAARESATIQAGTSLTAPFHTPVGRVGGLICFDLRFPEPALALTHPGPNSPFVDPAVGPAQILLYPSAFTIPTGQAHWETLLQARAIETQSWVFAAAQVGAHHPKRSSYGHSLVIDPWGQVRLELGGVDADGRAEEGAEGAIGFVDVDLEQWATVRERMPLTRRT
;
A
#
# COMPACT_ATOMS: atom_id res chain seq x y z
N MET A 1 4.33 -23.11 -2.08
CA MET A 1 3.98 -21.91 -1.31
C MET A 1 5.11 -20.91 -1.45
N ALA A 2 4.80 -19.63 -1.60
CA ALA A 2 5.79 -18.55 -1.68
C ALA A 2 5.66 -17.68 -0.42
N ILE A 3 6.79 -17.34 0.19
CA ILE A 3 6.82 -16.50 1.39
C ILE A 3 6.68 -15.03 0.95
N ALA A 4 5.71 -14.35 1.54
CA ALA A 4 5.58 -12.90 1.49
C ALA A 4 6.00 -12.28 2.83
N ALA A 5 6.55 -11.08 2.80
CA ALA A 5 6.83 -10.29 3.99
C ALA A 5 6.00 -9.00 4.02
N VAL A 6 5.60 -8.58 5.22
CA VAL A 6 4.94 -7.29 5.47
C VAL A 6 5.81 -6.48 6.42
N GLY A 7 6.18 -5.29 6.00
CA GLY A 7 6.96 -4.34 6.80
C GLY A 7 6.09 -3.27 7.44
N GLN A 8 6.50 -2.84 8.63
CA GLN A 8 5.91 -1.73 9.36
C GLN A 8 6.99 -0.70 9.71
N ILE A 9 6.74 0.56 9.40
CA ILE A 9 7.71 1.66 9.58
C ILE A 9 7.05 2.89 10.18
N THR A 10 7.88 3.83 10.61
CA THR A 10 7.46 5.17 11.01
C THR A 10 8.14 6.18 10.10
N SER A 11 7.49 6.54 8.99
CA SER A 11 8.03 7.54 8.08
C SER A 11 7.97 8.94 8.70
N THR A 12 9.04 9.72 8.52
CA THR A 12 9.13 11.13 8.93
C THR A 12 9.25 12.02 7.69
N ALA A 13 9.55 13.32 7.85
CA ALA A 13 9.87 14.20 6.72
C ALA A 13 11.25 13.91 6.07
N SER A 14 12.06 13.00 6.62
CA SER A 14 13.40 12.68 6.12
C SER A 14 13.41 11.47 5.19
N LEU A 15 13.52 11.71 3.87
CA LEU A 15 13.57 10.63 2.87
C LEU A 15 14.73 9.65 3.11
N SER A 16 15.90 10.14 3.55
CA SER A 16 17.06 9.28 3.81
C SER A 16 16.84 8.35 4.99
N HIS A 17 16.27 8.87 6.09
CA HIS A 17 15.92 8.07 7.26
C HIS A 17 14.89 6.99 6.91
N ASN A 18 13.85 7.37 6.15
CA ASN A 18 12.80 6.43 5.76
C ASN A 18 13.32 5.35 4.80
N LEU A 19 14.21 5.74 3.86
CA LEU A 19 14.89 4.79 2.97
C LEU A 19 15.72 3.79 3.78
N GLU A 20 16.49 4.26 4.77
CA GLU A 20 17.31 3.40 5.62
C GLU A 20 16.48 2.35 6.35
N GLN A 21 15.29 2.72 6.86
CA GLN A 21 14.34 1.77 7.43
C GLN A 21 13.90 0.72 6.40
N CYS A 22 13.49 1.16 5.21
CA CYS A 22 13.02 0.27 4.15
C CYS A 22 14.11 -0.69 3.67
N VAL A 23 15.35 -0.22 3.49
CA VAL A 23 16.51 -1.06 3.09
C VAL A 23 16.80 -2.13 4.14
N ARG A 24 16.73 -1.81 5.44
CA ARG A 24 16.84 -2.81 6.51
C ARG A 24 15.74 -3.87 6.41
N LEU A 25 14.50 -3.47 6.12
CA LEU A 25 13.39 -4.40 5.96
C LEU A 25 13.55 -5.28 4.73
N ILE A 26 14.06 -4.76 3.61
CA ILE A 26 14.35 -5.53 2.39
C ILE A 26 15.41 -6.60 2.68
N ALA A 27 16.50 -6.23 3.38
CA ALA A 27 17.53 -7.18 3.77
C ALA A 27 16.97 -8.29 4.70
N LYS A 28 16.12 -7.92 5.68
CA LYS A 28 15.43 -8.90 6.55
C LYS A 28 14.48 -9.79 5.76
N ALA A 29 13.72 -9.24 4.81
CA ALA A 29 12.80 -9.98 3.96
C ALA A 29 13.55 -11.05 3.14
N ALA A 30 14.67 -10.68 2.55
CA ALA A 30 15.54 -11.58 1.81
C ALA A 30 16.13 -12.68 2.70
N ALA A 31 16.61 -12.31 3.90
CA ALA A 31 17.13 -13.27 4.87
C ALA A 31 16.05 -14.27 5.34
N GLY A 32 14.79 -13.84 5.44
CA GLY A 32 13.63 -14.69 5.72
C GLY A 32 13.09 -15.46 4.51
N GLY A 33 13.73 -15.38 3.35
CA GLY A 33 13.34 -16.10 2.13
C GLY A 33 12.09 -15.55 1.42
N ALA A 34 11.63 -14.36 1.79
CA ALA A 34 10.47 -13.73 1.15
C ALA A 34 10.76 -13.39 -0.31
N LYS A 35 9.77 -13.59 -1.19
CA LYS A 35 9.85 -13.20 -2.60
C LYS A 35 9.37 -11.79 -2.85
N VAL A 36 8.50 -11.29 -1.98
CA VAL A 36 7.93 -9.96 -2.03
C VAL A 36 7.91 -9.36 -0.64
N LEU A 37 8.29 -8.08 -0.53
CA LEU A 37 8.07 -7.25 0.65
C LEU A 37 6.99 -6.19 0.35
N PHE A 38 5.93 -6.19 1.16
CA PHE A 38 4.91 -5.15 1.14
C PHE A 38 5.24 -4.08 2.19
N LEU A 39 5.37 -2.83 1.74
CA LEU A 39 5.64 -1.65 2.56
C LEU A 39 4.44 -0.69 2.59
N PRO A 40 4.32 0.17 3.61
CA PRO A 40 3.15 1.00 3.80
C PRO A 40 2.95 2.13 2.78
N GLU A 41 1.81 2.81 2.91
CA GLU A 41 1.54 4.12 2.28
C GLU A 41 2.51 5.16 2.81
N ALA A 42 2.81 6.19 2.00
CA ALA A 42 3.65 7.32 2.41
C ALA A 42 5.01 6.89 2.99
N SER A 43 5.58 5.82 2.44
CA SER A 43 6.85 5.27 2.91
C SER A 43 8.02 6.21 2.62
N ASP A 44 7.92 7.03 1.57
CA ASP A 44 8.91 8.03 1.21
C ASP A 44 9.00 9.15 2.24
N TYR A 45 7.86 9.73 2.67
CA TYR A 45 7.79 10.69 3.76
C TYR A 45 6.37 10.90 4.31
N ILE A 46 6.30 11.37 5.55
CA ILE A 46 5.11 11.99 6.14
C ILE A 46 5.51 13.41 6.60
N ALA A 47 4.97 14.41 5.89
CA ALA A 47 5.27 15.81 6.12
C ALA A 47 4.37 16.44 7.20
N SER A 48 4.88 17.47 7.86
CA SER A 48 4.17 18.26 8.88
C SER A 48 3.18 19.27 8.29
N SER A 49 3.31 19.59 7.00
CA SER A 49 2.44 20.53 6.29
C SER A 49 2.31 20.21 4.80
N PRO A 50 1.24 20.70 4.14
CA PRO A 50 1.10 20.66 2.69
C PRO A 50 2.29 21.20 1.90
N GLN A 51 2.85 22.34 2.33
CA GLN A 51 3.96 23.01 1.65
C GLN A 51 5.24 22.18 1.73
N GLU A 52 5.48 21.55 2.88
CA GLU A 52 6.62 20.64 3.06
C GLU A 52 6.46 19.38 2.21
N SER A 53 5.25 18.83 2.09
CA SER A 53 5.00 17.70 1.19
C SER A 53 5.33 18.06 -0.26
N LEU A 54 4.88 19.22 -0.73
CA LEU A 54 5.19 19.69 -2.10
C LEU A 54 6.69 19.93 -2.31
N SER A 55 7.43 20.39 -1.30
CA SER A 55 8.88 20.63 -1.43
C SER A 55 9.72 19.34 -1.36
N LEU A 56 9.23 18.31 -0.65
CA LEU A 56 9.89 17.00 -0.55
C LEU A 56 9.62 16.10 -1.74
N ALA A 57 8.46 16.24 -2.40
CA ALA A 57 8.07 15.40 -3.51
C ALA A 57 9.04 15.55 -4.70
N GLN A 58 9.49 14.42 -5.24
CA GLN A 58 10.36 14.38 -6.40
C GLN A 58 9.75 13.48 -7.48
N PRO A 59 9.98 13.76 -8.77
CA PRO A 59 9.63 12.82 -9.83
C PRO A 59 10.18 11.43 -9.51
N GLN A 60 9.37 10.41 -9.72
CA GLN A 60 9.70 9.01 -9.40
C GLN A 60 11.09 8.59 -9.90
N SER A 61 11.46 9.00 -11.12
CA SER A 61 12.76 8.67 -11.74
C SER A 61 13.97 9.39 -11.14
N LYS A 62 13.75 10.40 -10.30
CA LYS A 62 14.79 11.22 -9.67
C LYS A 62 14.81 11.11 -8.15
N SER A 63 13.79 10.49 -7.56
CA SER A 63 13.66 10.35 -6.11
C SER A 63 14.78 9.45 -5.55
N PRO A 64 15.66 9.95 -4.64
CA PRO A 64 16.69 9.13 -4.03
C PRO A 64 16.10 7.97 -3.21
N PHE A 65 14.90 8.15 -2.66
CA PHE A 65 14.16 7.08 -2.00
C PHE A 65 13.84 5.94 -2.97
N VAL A 66 13.23 6.25 -4.13
CA VAL A 66 12.89 5.23 -5.14
C VAL A 66 14.13 4.56 -5.71
N LEU A 67 15.17 5.35 -6.05
CA LEU A 67 16.42 4.81 -6.59
C LEU A 67 17.11 3.86 -5.60
N GLY A 68 17.13 4.19 -4.31
CA GLY A 68 17.65 3.32 -3.27
C GLY A 68 16.86 2.02 -3.10
N LEU A 69 15.52 2.07 -3.24
CA LEU A 69 14.70 0.86 -3.23
C LEU A 69 14.94 -0.03 -4.45
N GLN A 70 15.13 0.54 -5.65
CA GLN A 70 15.49 -0.22 -6.85
C GLN A 70 16.83 -0.95 -6.70
N GLU A 71 17.83 -0.25 -6.16
CA GLU A 71 19.15 -0.85 -5.86
C GLU A 71 19.02 -1.97 -4.83
N ALA A 72 18.30 -1.74 -3.72
CA ALA A 72 18.10 -2.74 -2.69
C ALA A 72 17.30 -3.96 -3.18
N ALA A 73 16.23 -3.75 -3.96
CA ALA A 73 15.46 -4.82 -4.58
C ALA A 73 16.36 -5.74 -5.41
N LYS A 74 17.19 -5.15 -6.28
CA LYS A 74 18.15 -5.86 -7.13
C LYS A 74 19.21 -6.59 -6.30
N ALA A 75 19.81 -5.92 -5.32
CA ALA A 75 20.87 -6.49 -4.50
C ALA A 75 20.39 -7.70 -3.70
N HIS A 76 19.14 -7.68 -3.25
CA HIS A 76 18.56 -8.72 -2.40
C HIS A 76 17.65 -9.70 -3.17
N SER A 77 17.39 -9.47 -4.46
CA SER A 77 16.48 -10.28 -5.29
C SER A 77 15.07 -10.43 -4.69
N VAL A 78 14.53 -9.33 -4.15
CA VAL A 78 13.20 -9.25 -3.54
C VAL A 78 12.38 -8.19 -4.26
N ALA A 79 11.16 -8.54 -4.70
CA ALA A 79 10.24 -7.55 -5.24
C ALA A 79 9.60 -6.73 -4.12
N ILE A 80 9.23 -5.48 -4.40
CA ILE A 80 8.76 -4.52 -3.40
C ILE A 80 7.46 -3.88 -3.88
N SER A 81 6.47 -3.85 -3.00
CA SER A 81 5.31 -2.96 -3.14
C SER A 81 5.44 -1.84 -2.12
N VAL A 82 5.33 -0.57 -2.54
CA VAL A 82 5.57 0.58 -1.66
C VAL A 82 4.73 1.79 -2.07
N GLY A 83 4.12 2.47 -1.08
CA GLY A 83 3.41 3.73 -1.32
C GLY A 83 4.34 4.94 -1.26
N ILE A 84 4.26 5.84 -2.24
CA ILE A 84 5.05 7.07 -2.34
C ILE A 84 4.20 8.25 -2.84
N HIS A 85 4.76 9.46 -2.75
CA HIS A 85 4.22 10.66 -3.35
C HIS A 85 4.94 11.00 -4.66
N VAL A 86 4.19 11.33 -5.72
CA VAL A 86 4.75 11.72 -7.02
C VAL A 86 4.17 13.06 -7.48
N PRO A 87 4.98 14.08 -7.83
CA PRO A 87 4.46 15.31 -8.41
C PRO A 87 3.64 15.05 -9.67
N THR A 88 2.47 15.68 -9.79
CA THR A 88 1.71 15.68 -11.05
C THR A 88 2.40 16.59 -12.07
N ASP A 89 2.38 16.22 -13.34
CA ASP A 89 2.82 17.12 -14.41
C ASP A 89 1.91 18.36 -14.45
N VAL A 90 2.49 19.55 -14.29
CA VAL A 90 1.76 20.81 -14.46
C VAL A 90 1.82 21.19 -15.95
N PRO A 91 0.67 21.42 -16.62
CA PRO A 91 0.67 21.86 -18.01
C PRO A 91 1.53 23.11 -18.20
N ALA A 92 2.38 23.10 -19.23
CA ALA A 92 3.32 24.19 -19.52
C ALA A 92 2.64 25.56 -19.68
N GLU A 93 1.34 25.56 -20.01
CA GLU A 93 0.51 26.75 -20.23
C GLU A 93 0.21 27.56 -18.95
N ILE A 94 0.39 26.96 -17.76
CA ILE A 94 0.16 27.59 -16.45
C ILE A 94 1.50 27.88 -15.73
N ALA A 95 2.63 27.62 -16.40
CA ALA A 95 3.96 27.73 -15.81
C ALA A 95 4.23 29.15 -15.24
N GLY A 96 4.52 29.21 -13.94
CA GLY A 96 4.70 30.46 -13.19
C GLY A 96 4.15 30.37 -11.76
N ALA A 97 3.98 31.51 -11.10
CA ALA A 97 3.47 31.55 -9.71
C ALA A 97 2.04 30.99 -9.54
N ALA A 98 1.27 30.86 -10.63
CA ALA A 98 -0.04 30.22 -10.64
C ALA A 98 0.08 28.67 -10.61
N ALA A 99 0.97 28.08 -11.41
CA ALA A 99 1.29 26.64 -11.36
C ALA A 99 1.71 26.16 -9.96
N ALA A 100 2.46 26.99 -9.22
CA ALA A 100 2.88 26.65 -7.85
C ALA A 100 1.70 26.61 -6.84
N LYS A 101 0.59 27.32 -7.12
CA LYS A 101 -0.60 27.30 -6.26
C LYS A 101 -1.48 26.07 -6.47
N ASP A 102 -1.47 25.50 -7.67
CA ASP A 102 -2.30 24.35 -8.05
C ASP A 102 -1.50 23.04 -8.14
N ALA A 103 -0.22 23.05 -7.75
CA ALA A 103 0.61 21.86 -7.71
C ALA A 103 -0.01 20.79 -6.80
N LYS A 104 -0.20 19.60 -7.36
CA LYS A 104 -0.70 18.41 -6.65
C LYS A 104 0.32 17.28 -6.74
N LEU A 105 0.12 16.30 -5.88
CA LEU A 105 0.86 15.06 -5.85
C LEU A 105 -0.10 13.90 -6.10
N LEU A 106 0.39 12.80 -6.64
CA LEU A 106 -0.28 11.52 -6.64
C LEU A 106 0.17 10.76 -5.39
N ASN A 107 -0.75 10.04 -4.76
CA ASN A 107 -0.44 9.01 -3.78
C ASN A 107 -0.40 7.67 -4.54
N ARG A 108 0.82 7.18 -4.76
CA ARG A 108 1.12 6.12 -5.73
C ARG A 108 1.63 4.87 -5.02
N LEU A 109 0.99 3.75 -5.28
CA LEU A 109 1.51 2.43 -4.98
C LEU A 109 2.38 1.95 -6.14
N LEU A 110 3.67 1.82 -5.88
CA LEU A 110 4.64 1.30 -6.84
C LEU A 110 4.87 -0.19 -6.67
N TRP A 111 5.16 -0.84 -7.80
CA TRP A 111 5.74 -2.17 -7.84
C TRP A 111 7.15 -2.13 -8.42
N ILE A 112 8.13 -2.55 -7.62
CA ILE A 112 9.53 -2.71 -8.01
C ILE A 112 9.81 -4.22 -8.09
N ASN A 113 10.24 -4.68 -9.26
CA ASN A 113 10.60 -6.08 -9.48
C ASN A 113 11.90 -6.45 -8.75
N ALA A 114 12.12 -7.74 -8.56
CA ALA A 114 13.32 -8.28 -7.89
C ALA A 114 14.65 -7.95 -8.60
N ASP A 115 14.61 -7.53 -9.87
CA ASP A 115 15.78 -7.04 -10.61
C ASP A 115 16.01 -5.52 -10.47
N GLY A 116 15.17 -4.84 -9.68
CA GLY A 116 15.18 -3.41 -9.48
C GLY A 116 14.40 -2.60 -10.52
N THR A 117 13.79 -3.21 -11.54
CA THR A 117 12.99 -2.49 -12.53
C THR A 117 11.61 -2.11 -11.97
N ILE A 118 11.07 -0.96 -12.37
CA ILE A 118 9.70 -0.57 -11.98
C ILE A 118 8.72 -1.16 -12.99
N ASN A 119 7.69 -1.86 -12.50
CA ASN A 119 6.60 -2.31 -13.33
C ASN A 119 5.50 -1.25 -13.41
N HIS A 120 5.57 -0.39 -14.44
CA HIS A 120 4.61 0.70 -14.63
C HIS A 120 3.16 0.24 -14.81
N ALA A 121 2.94 -0.96 -15.36
CA ALA A 121 1.59 -1.52 -15.52
C ALA A 121 1.00 -2.06 -14.21
N ALA A 122 1.81 -2.19 -13.15
CA ALA A 122 1.42 -2.61 -11.81
C ALA A 122 1.37 -1.45 -10.81
N THR A 123 1.58 -0.22 -11.28
CA THR A 123 1.46 1.00 -10.48
C THR A 123 0.00 1.41 -10.34
N TYR A 124 -0.40 1.86 -9.16
CA TYR A 124 -1.76 2.33 -8.87
C TYR A 124 -1.73 3.70 -8.17
N ASP A 125 -2.57 4.64 -8.60
CA ASP A 125 -2.73 5.94 -7.96
C ASP A 125 -4.06 5.96 -7.17
N LYS A 126 -4.00 6.36 -5.90
CA LYS A 126 -5.12 6.31 -4.94
C LYS A 126 -6.39 6.96 -5.49
N LEU A 127 -7.48 6.22 -5.55
CA LEU A 127 -8.75 6.72 -6.10
C LEU A 127 -9.51 7.55 -5.08
N HIS A 128 -9.61 7.09 -3.84
CA HIS A 128 -10.44 7.74 -2.83
C HIS A 128 -9.58 8.54 -1.85
N LEU A 129 -9.75 9.85 -1.86
CA LEU A 129 -9.04 10.76 -0.95
C LEU A 129 -9.85 11.07 0.29
N PHE A 130 -9.20 11.06 1.46
CA PHE A 130 -9.83 11.42 2.72
C PHE A 130 -10.08 12.93 2.81
N ASN A 131 -11.34 13.33 2.97
CA ASN A 131 -11.73 14.72 3.19
C ASN A 131 -12.76 14.81 4.32
N LEU A 132 -12.36 15.31 5.48
CA LEU A 132 -13.26 15.55 6.62
C LEU A 132 -12.86 16.83 7.38
N GLY A 133 -13.74 17.83 7.38
CA GLY A 133 -13.50 19.11 8.04
C GLY A 133 -12.23 19.80 7.52
N ALA A 134 -11.31 20.14 8.44
CA ALA A 134 -10.02 20.76 8.10
C ALA A 134 -8.99 19.75 7.55
N ALA A 135 -9.18 18.45 7.75
CA ALA A 135 -8.31 17.42 7.20
C ALA A 135 -8.73 17.09 5.77
N ARG A 136 -8.04 17.65 4.79
CA ARG A 136 -8.35 17.49 3.36
C ARG A 136 -7.13 16.96 2.63
N GLU A 137 -7.06 15.66 2.43
CA GLU A 137 -6.02 15.03 1.59
C GLU A 137 -6.07 15.61 0.17
N SER A 138 -7.26 15.93 -0.34
CA SER A 138 -7.43 16.60 -1.64
C SER A 138 -6.77 17.98 -1.75
N ALA A 139 -6.36 18.59 -0.64
CA ALA A 139 -5.63 19.86 -0.66
C ALA A 139 -4.23 19.71 -1.29
N THR A 140 -3.61 18.54 -1.18
CA THR A 140 -2.26 18.26 -1.72
C THR A 140 -2.25 17.11 -2.71
N ILE A 141 -3.16 16.15 -2.57
CA ILE A 141 -3.20 14.96 -3.40
C ILE A 141 -4.28 15.10 -4.49
N GLN A 142 -3.92 14.71 -5.71
CA GLN A 142 -4.84 14.48 -6.81
C GLN A 142 -5.26 13.01 -6.81
N ALA A 143 -6.57 12.76 -6.96
CA ALA A 143 -7.10 11.41 -7.06
C ALA A 143 -6.63 10.74 -8.36
N GLY A 144 -6.35 9.45 -8.29
CA GLY A 144 -6.20 8.60 -9.47
C GLY A 144 -7.48 8.58 -10.31
N THR A 145 -7.35 8.12 -11.54
CA THR A 145 -8.45 8.15 -12.53
C THR A 145 -9.03 6.78 -12.85
N SER A 146 -8.32 5.69 -12.51
CA SER A 146 -8.73 4.33 -12.81
C SER A 146 -8.09 3.31 -11.87
N LEU A 147 -8.71 2.13 -11.78
CA LEU A 147 -8.06 0.95 -11.21
C LEU A 147 -6.96 0.43 -12.12
N THR A 148 -5.94 -0.17 -11.51
CA THR A 148 -4.90 -0.93 -12.20
C THR A 148 -5.29 -2.40 -12.26
N ALA A 149 -5.13 -3.03 -13.42
CA ALA A 149 -5.46 -4.44 -13.61
C ALA A 149 -4.65 -5.33 -12.64
N PRO A 150 -5.26 -6.41 -12.11
CA PRO A 150 -4.51 -7.39 -11.33
C PRO A 150 -3.33 -7.96 -12.14
N PHE A 151 -2.17 -8.12 -11.51
CA PHE A 151 -0.95 -8.55 -12.18
C PHE A 151 -0.29 -9.73 -11.46
N HIS A 152 0.41 -10.56 -12.23
CA HIS A 152 1.08 -11.75 -11.70
C HIS A 152 2.33 -11.37 -10.90
N THR A 153 2.51 -12.02 -9.76
CA THR A 153 3.70 -11.89 -8.90
C THR A 153 4.13 -13.27 -8.41
N PRO A 154 5.35 -13.41 -7.83
CA PRO A 154 5.79 -14.69 -7.26
C PRO A 154 4.89 -15.26 -6.14
N VAL A 155 4.05 -14.44 -5.52
CA VAL A 155 3.15 -14.85 -4.41
C VAL A 155 1.69 -15.00 -4.83
N GLY A 156 1.37 -14.73 -6.10
CA GLY A 156 0.01 -14.77 -6.63
C GLY A 156 -0.36 -13.50 -7.40
N ARG A 157 -1.62 -13.43 -7.83
CA ARG A 157 -2.13 -12.27 -8.57
C ARG A 157 -2.53 -11.15 -7.63
N VAL A 158 -1.91 -10.00 -7.76
CA VAL A 158 -2.05 -8.86 -6.86
C VAL A 158 -2.95 -7.79 -7.47
N GLY A 159 -3.90 -7.27 -6.70
CA GLY A 159 -4.64 -6.04 -6.97
C GLY A 159 -4.28 -4.97 -5.93
N GLY A 160 -3.88 -3.78 -6.39
CA GLY A 160 -3.46 -2.67 -5.52
C GLY A 160 -4.60 -1.71 -5.20
N LEU A 161 -4.77 -1.39 -3.92
CA LEU A 161 -5.58 -0.30 -3.38
C LEU A 161 -4.77 0.42 -2.28
N ILE A 162 -5.20 1.58 -1.80
CA ILE A 162 -4.45 2.35 -0.79
C ILE A 162 -5.40 2.88 0.27
N CYS A 163 -5.15 2.49 1.53
CA CYS A 163 -5.70 3.13 2.72
C CYS A 163 -7.20 3.43 2.67
N PHE A 164 -7.59 4.67 2.33
CA PHE A 164 -8.97 5.12 2.34
C PHE A 164 -9.86 4.40 1.31
N ASP A 165 -9.28 3.80 0.26
CA ASP A 165 -9.98 2.88 -0.64
C ASP A 165 -10.64 1.72 0.13
N LEU A 166 -10.11 1.34 1.30
CA LEU A 166 -10.66 0.31 2.18
C LEU A 166 -12.12 0.58 2.56
N ARG A 167 -12.57 1.85 2.59
CA ARG A 167 -13.96 2.19 2.93
C ARG A 167 -14.96 1.88 1.83
N PHE A 168 -14.48 1.63 0.61
CA PHE A 168 -15.28 1.40 -0.58
C PHE A 168 -15.13 -0.07 -0.97
N PRO A 169 -16.18 -0.91 -0.89
CA PRO A 169 -16.09 -2.30 -1.31
C PRO A 169 -15.95 -2.45 -2.84
N GLU A 170 -16.45 -1.49 -3.62
CA GLU A 170 -16.58 -1.58 -5.07
C GLU A 170 -15.23 -1.79 -5.79
N PRO A 171 -14.14 -1.07 -5.46
CA PRO A 171 -12.81 -1.33 -6.02
C PRO A 171 -12.30 -2.76 -5.78
N ALA A 172 -12.48 -3.26 -4.56
CA ALA A 172 -12.06 -4.60 -4.18
C ALA A 172 -12.81 -5.68 -4.96
N LEU A 173 -14.11 -5.49 -5.11
CA LEU A 173 -14.98 -6.35 -5.93
C LEU A 173 -14.61 -6.31 -7.40
N ALA A 174 -14.34 -5.12 -7.95
CA ALA A 174 -13.96 -4.96 -9.36
C ALA A 174 -12.65 -5.70 -9.69
N LEU A 175 -11.70 -5.78 -8.75
CA LEU A 175 -10.42 -6.47 -8.92
C LEU A 175 -10.53 -8.00 -8.73
N THR A 176 -11.42 -8.48 -7.87
CA THR A 176 -11.46 -9.90 -7.42
C THR A 176 -12.60 -10.72 -8.00
N HIS A 177 -13.67 -10.05 -8.44
CA HIS A 177 -14.84 -10.63 -9.08
C HIS A 177 -15.23 -9.76 -10.29
N PRO A 178 -14.35 -9.62 -11.30
CA PRO A 178 -14.64 -8.79 -12.46
C PRO A 178 -15.89 -9.30 -13.17
N GLY A 179 -16.89 -8.41 -13.33
CA GLY A 179 -18.11 -8.74 -14.08
C GLY A 179 -17.85 -8.92 -15.59
N PRO A 180 -18.83 -9.42 -16.37
CA PRO A 180 -18.68 -9.68 -17.80
C PRO A 180 -18.23 -8.47 -18.63
N ASN A 181 -18.58 -7.26 -18.18
CA ASN A 181 -18.23 -5.99 -18.84
C ASN A 181 -17.01 -5.31 -18.21
N SER A 182 -16.33 -5.98 -17.27
CA SER A 182 -15.13 -5.42 -16.63
C SER A 182 -13.98 -5.40 -17.61
N PRO A 183 -13.15 -4.33 -17.63
CA PRO A 183 -11.90 -4.33 -18.38
C PRO A 183 -10.91 -5.41 -17.89
N PHE A 184 -11.17 -6.03 -16.74
CA PHE A 184 -10.32 -7.07 -16.15
C PHE A 184 -10.89 -8.50 -16.32
N VAL A 185 -11.92 -8.68 -17.16
CA VAL A 185 -12.51 -10.01 -17.41
C VAL A 185 -11.63 -10.90 -18.31
N ASP A 186 -10.60 -10.33 -18.94
CA ASP A 186 -9.65 -11.07 -19.77
C ASP A 186 -9.03 -12.24 -18.97
N PRO A 187 -9.16 -13.50 -19.43
CA PRO A 187 -8.56 -14.66 -18.77
C PRO A 187 -7.04 -14.55 -18.56
N ALA A 188 -6.33 -13.78 -19.40
CA ALA A 188 -4.92 -13.49 -19.22
C ALA A 188 -4.67 -12.62 -17.96
N VAL A 189 -5.62 -11.74 -17.63
CA VAL A 189 -5.58 -10.82 -16.47
C VAL A 189 -6.18 -11.44 -15.22
N GLY A 190 -7.26 -12.23 -15.27
CA GLY A 190 -7.83 -12.96 -14.13
C GLY A 190 -8.18 -12.13 -12.86
N PRO A 191 -8.82 -12.75 -11.86
CA PRO A 191 -9.14 -12.07 -10.60
C PRO A 191 -7.91 -11.91 -9.71
N ALA A 192 -7.86 -10.81 -8.95
CA ALA A 192 -6.91 -10.65 -7.86
C ALA A 192 -7.13 -11.75 -6.80
N GLN A 193 -6.04 -12.42 -6.45
CA GLN A 193 -5.96 -13.41 -5.38
C GLN A 193 -5.55 -12.75 -4.06
N ILE A 194 -4.77 -11.67 -4.17
CA ILE A 194 -4.27 -10.84 -3.08
C ILE A 194 -4.71 -9.40 -3.33
N LEU A 195 -5.28 -8.76 -2.32
CA LEU A 195 -5.56 -7.33 -2.28
C LEU A 195 -4.58 -6.62 -1.34
N LEU A 196 -4.10 -5.46 -1.77
CA LEU A 196 -3.21 -4.62 -0.98
C LEU A 196 -3.96 -3.42 -0.40
N TYR A 197 -3.68 -3.10 0.87
CA TYR A 197 -4.10 -1.87 1.52
C TYR A 197 -2.96 -1.23 2.32
N PRO A 198 -1.82 -0.88 1.70
CA PRO A 198 -0.80 -0.04 2.33
C PRO A 198 -1.44 1.23 2.91
N SER A 199 -1.10 1.56 4.16
CA SER A 199 -1.89 2.52 4.92
C SER A 199 -1.14 3.35 5.95
N ALA A 200 -1.60 4.59 6.16
CA ALA A 200 -1.23 5.44 7.29
C ALA A 200 -2.45 5.82 8.16
N PHE A 201 -3.18 4.81 8.65
CA PHE A 201 -4.41 4.99 9.44
C PHE A 201 -4.17 5.79 10.73
N THR A 202 -5.11 6.67 11.07
CA THR A 202 -5.05 7.43 12.33
C THR A 202 -5.49 6.56 13.50
N ILE A 203 -4.95 6.80 14.70
CA ILE A 203 -5.20 5.96 15.89
C ILE A 203 -6.70 5.76 16.17
N PRO A 204 -7.56 6.80 16.27
CA PRO A 204 -8.96 6.60 16.65
C PRO A 204 -9.74 5.79 15.61
N THR A 205 -9.44 6.00 14.32
CA THR A 205 -10.12 5.25 13.26
C THR A 205 -9.54 3.86 13.06
N GLY A 206 -8.25 3.68 13.37
CA GLY A 206 -7.57 2.40 13.37
C GLY A 206 -8.17 1.46 14.40
N GLN A 207 -8.22 1.91 15.66
CA GLN A 207 -8.81 1.16 16.78
C GLN A 207 -10.24 0.68 16.52
N ALA A 208 -11.05 1.50 15.84
CA ALA A 208 -12.46 1.19 15.61
C ALA A 208 -12.73 0.37 14.33
N HIS A 209 -11.93 0.54 13.28
CA HIS A 209 -12.32 0.08 11.93
C HIS A 209 -11.29 -0.77 11.21
N TRP A 210 -10.00 -0.72 11.60
CA TRP A 210 -8.92 -1.27 10.78
C TRP A 210 -9.08 -2.75 10.48
N GLU A 211 -9.08 -3.58 11.53
CA GLU A 211 -9.23 -5.03 11.41
C GLU A 211 -10.58 -5.40 10.80
N THR A 212 -11.68 -4.84 11.32
CA THR A 212 -13.05 -5.11 10.86
C THR A 212 -13.20 -4.91 9.36
N LEU A 213 -12.71 -3.79 8.82
CA LEU A 213 -12.84 -3.51 7.39
C LEU A 213 -11.93 -4.42 6.56
N LEU A 214 -10.69 -4.68 6.99
CA LEU A 214 -9.78 -5.56 6.27
C LEU A 214 -10.28 -7.00 6.24
N GLN A 215 -10.80 -7.51 7.35
CA GLN A 215 -11.43 -8.84 7.43
C GLN A 215 -12.66 -8.90 6.55
N ALA A 216 -13.52 -7.87 6.58
CA ALA A 216 -14.67 -7.81 5.70
C ALA A 216 -14.25 -7.89 4.22
N ARG A 217 -13.19 -7.17 3.80
CA ARG A 217 -12.66 -7.27 2.42
C ARG A 217 -12.19 -8.69 2.12
N ALA A 218 -11.39 -9.31 2.99
CA ALA A 218 -10.90 -10.66 2.77
C ALA A 218 -12.04 -11.68 2.58
N ILE A 219 -13.06 -11.61 3.44
CA ILE A 219 -14.22 -12.52 3.44
C ILE A 219 -15.08 -12.28 2.19
N GLU A 220 -15.48 -11.04 1.93
CA GLU A 220 -16.45 -10.73 0.87
C GLU A 220 -15.85 -10.86 -0.53
N THR A 221 -14.52 -10.76 -0.68
CA THR A 221 -13.83 -10.97 -1.95
C THR A 221 -13.24 -12.37 -2.07
N GLN A 222 -13.14 -13.13 -0.98
CA GLN A 222 -12.45 -14.41 -0.91
C GLN A 222 -11.01 -14.28 -1.41
N SER A 223 -10.30 -13.30 -0.86
CA SER A 223 -8.94 -12.95 -1.25
C SER A 223 -8.07 -12.85 -0.02
N TRP A 224 -6.78 -13.12 -0.20
CA TRP A 224 -5.79 -12.70 0.78
C TRP A 224 -5.78 -11.17 0.86
N VAL A 225 -5.64 -10.62 2.05
CA VAL A 225 -5.50 -9.17 2.26
C VAL A 225 -4.17 -8.90 2.95
N PHE A 226 -3.35 -8.05 2.33
CA PHE A 226 -2.06 -7.61 2.86
C PHE A 226 -2.10 -6.11 3.10
N ALA A 227 -1.97 -5.69 4.35
CA ALA A 227 -2.12 -4.30 4.76
C ALA A 227 -0.88 -3.86 5.58
N ALA A 228 0.17 -3.47 4.87
CA ALA A 228 1.35 -2.85 5.48
C ALA A 228 1.00 -1.47 6.02
N ALA A 229 1.32 -1.19 7.28
CA ALA A 229 0.89 0.02 7.96
C ALA A 229 2.06 0.88 8.45
N GLN A 230 1.85 2.19 8.46
CA GLN A 230 2.64 3.11 9.26
C GLN A 230 2.28 2.96 10.75
N VAL A 231 3.24 3.21 11.64
CA VAL A 231 3.04 3.14 13.10
C VAL A 231 3.67 4.34 13.81
N GLY A 232 3.22 4.65 15.02
CA GLY A 232 3.88 5.58 15.92
C GLY A 232 3.77 7.04 15.49
N ALA A 233 4.59 7.89 16.11
CA ALA A 233 4.55 9.34 15.93
C ALA A 233 5.48 9.79 14.78
N HIS A 234 4.88 10.30 13.70
CA HIS A 234 5.61 10.82 12.54
C HIS A 234 6.17 12.23 12.81
N HIS A 235 5.38 13.04 13.52
CA HIS A 235 5.71 14.37 14.01
C HIS A 235 4.69 14.77 15.10
N PRO A 236 4.84 15.90 15.83
CA PRO A 236 4.03 16.21 17.02
C PRO A 236 2.50 16.29 16.86
N LYS A 237 1.96 16.21 15.62
CA LYS A 237 0.54 16.33 15.31
C LYS A 237 -0.01 15.13 14.53
N ARG A 238 0.80 14.12 14.25
CA ARG A 238 0.40 12.97 13.42
C ARG A 238 1.07 11.70 13.93
N SER A 239 0.22 10.77 14.35
CA SER A 239 0.60 9.39 14.62
C SER A 239 -0.27 8.43 13.82
N SER A 240 0.28 7.26 13.51
CA SER A 240 -0.45 6.17 12.87
C SER A 240 -0.59 4.95 13.77
N TYR A 241 -1.67 4.20 13.54
CA TYR A 241 -2.12 3.12 14.42
C TYR A 241 -1.15 1.93 14.48
N GLY A 242 -0.42 1.62 13.41
CA GLY A 242 0.32 0.38 13.27
C GLY A 242 -0.59 -0.78 12.90
N HIS A 243 -0.40 -1.93 13.55
CA HIS A 243 -1.17 -3.15 13.30
C HIS A 243 -1.14 -3.58 11.84
N SER A 244 0.05 -3.59 11.22
CA SER A 244 0.20 -4.19 9.88
C SER A 244 -0.33 -5.62 9.90
N LEU A 245 -1.20 -5.95 8.95
CA LEU A 245 -2.09 -7.10 9.06
C LEU A 245 -2.08 -7.94 7.78
N VAL A 246 -2.12 -9.27 7.92
CA VAL A 246 -2.38 -10.20 6.83
C VAL A 246 -3.55 -11.11 7.19
N ILE A 247 -4.55 -11.18 6.32
CA ILE A 247 -5.75 -11.98 6.51
C ILE A 247 -5.91 -12.95 5.34
N ASP A 248 -6.26 -14.18 5.64
CA ASP A 248 -6.50 -15.21 4.62
C ASP A 248 -7.89 -15.10 3.96
N PRO A 249 -8.14 -15.83 2.86
CA PRO A 249 -9.41 -15.76 2.13
C PRO A 249 -10.65 -16.17 2.94
N TRP A 250 -10.48 -16.79 4.12
CA TRP A 250 -11.58 -17.13 5.01
C TRP A 250 -11.83 -16.06 6.09
N GLY A 251 -11.01 -15.02 6.13
CA GLY A 251 -11.09 -13.94 7.12
C GLY A 251 -10.26 -14.19 8.39
N GLN A 252 -9.42 -15.22 8.43
CA GLN A 252 -8.55 -15.44 9.59
C GLN A 252 -7.32 -14.55 9.53
N VAL A 253 -7.03 -13.83 10.62
CA VAL A 253 -5.78 -13.07 10.78
C VAL A 253 -4.62 -14.07 10.86
N ARG A 254 -3.68 -13.96 9.93
CA ARG A 254 -2.49 -14.83 9.84
C ARG A 254 -1.23 -14.16 10.37
N LEU A 255 -1.21 -12.83 10.36
CA LEU A 255 -0.13 -12.02 10.90
C LEU A 255 -0.71 -10.68 11.36
N GLU A 256 -0.26 -10.22 12.52
CA GLU A 256 -0.47 -8.87 13.02
C GLU A 256 0.82 -8.37 13.66
N LEU A 257 1.26 -7.16 13.31
CA LEU A 257 2.41 -6.48 13.94
C LEU A 257 1.95 -5.52 15.04
N GLY A 258 2.89 -5.01 15.84
CA GLY A 258 2.59 -4.16 16.99
C GLY A 258 1.92 -2.82 16.65
N GLY A 259 1.42 -2.14 17.68
CA GLY A 259 0.67 -0.90 17.53
C GLY A 259 1.34 0.30 18.19
N VAL A 260 0.51 1.10 18.84
CA VAL A 260 0.93 2.29 19.57
C VAL A 260 0.44 2.27 21.01
N ASP A 261 1.20 2.91 21.89
CA ASP A 261 0.79 3.17 23.27
C ASP A 261 -0.34 4.22 23.36
N ALA A 262 -0.80 4.50 24.58
CA ALA A 262 -1.85 5.49 24.84
C ALA A 262 -1.48 6.92 24.41
N ASP A 263 -0.19 7.23 24.27
CA ASP A 263 0.33 8.53 23.83
C ASP A 263 0.53 8.59 22.30
N GLY A 264 0.24 7.50 21.59
CA GLY A 264 0.41 7.40 20.14
C GLY A 264 1.86 7.23 19.69
N ARG A 265 2.74 6.77 20.58
CA ARG A 265 4.10 6.35 20.25
C ARG A 265 4.11 4.87 19.89
N ALA A 266 5.00 4.45 19.00
CA ALA A 266 5.15 3.04 18.68
C ALA A 266 5.49 2.24 19.95
N GLU A 267 4.83 1.10 20.14
CA GLU A 267 5.20 0.14 21.18
C GLU A 267 6.60 -0.43 20.90
N GLU A 268 7.24 -0.99 21.93
CA GLU A 268 8.57 -1.59 21.77
C GLU A 268 8.56 -2.66 20.68
N GLY A 269 9.44 -2.50 19.68
CA GLY A 269 9.54 -3.42 18.55
C GLY A 269 8.49 -3.24 17.45
N ALA A 270 7.56 -2.27 17.56
CA ALA A 270 6.56 -2.02 16.51
C ALA A 270 7.15 -1.25 15.32
N GLU A 271 8.08 -0.33 15.54
CA GLU A 271 8.78 0.41 14.48
C GLU A 271 9.88 -0.44 13.83
N GLY A 272 9.90 -0.51 12.50
CA GLY A 272 10.87 -1.34 11.75
C GLY A 272 10.61 -2.85 11.90
N ALA A 273 9.39 -3.21 12.28
CA ALA A 273 8.92 -4.59 12.40
C ALA A 273 8.69 -5.22 11.02
N ILE A 274 8.79 -6.55 10.97
CA ILE A 274 8.52 -7.36 9.79
C ILE A 274 7.86 -8.66 10.20
N GLY A 275 6.88 -9.11 9.42
CA GLY A 275 6.31 -10.45 9.56
C GLY A 275 6.29 -11.18 8.23
N PHE A 276 6.17 -12.52 8.31
CA PHE A 276 6.27 -13.42 7.17
C PHE A 276 5.04 -14.32 7.10
N VAL A 277 4.52 -14.53 5.90
CA VAL A 277 3.36 -15.40 5.66
C VAL A 277 3.62 -16.27 4.44
N ASP A 278 3.38 -17.57 4.57
CA ASP A 278 3.28 -18.49 3.44
C ASP A 278 1.95 -18.27 2.73
N VAL A 279 2.01 -17.77 1.50
CA VAL A 279 0.80 -17.59 0.69
C VAL A 279 0.41 -18.91 0.05
N ASP A 280 -0.73 -19.42 0.49
CA ASP A 280 -1.36 -20.62 -0.05
C ASP A 280 -2.48 -20.25 -1.04
N LEU A 281 -2.19 -20.44 -2.33
CA LEU A 281 -3.16 -20.21 -3.41
C LEU A 281 -4.12 -21.39 -3.60
N GLU A 282 -3.81 -22.58 -3.06
CA GLU A 282 -4.76 -23.70 -3.01
C GLU A 282 -5.84 -23.42 -1.96
N GLN A 283 -5.48 -22.81 -0.82
CA GLN A 283 -6.47 -22.30 0.15
C GLN A 283 -7.43 -21.31 -0.51
N TRP A 284 -6.90 -20.35 -1.27
CA TRP A 284 -7.71 -19.39 -2.03
C TRP A 284 -8.69 -20.08 -2.99
N ALA A 285 -8.21 -21.03 -3.78
CA ALA A 285 -9.06 -21.78 -4.71
C ALA A 285 -10.14 -22.60 -3.97
N THR A 286 -9.75 -23.28 -2.89
CA THR A 286 -10.63 -24.12 -2.07
C THR A 286 -11.77 -23.32 -1.43
N VAL A 287 -11.48 -22.12 -0.91
CA VAL A 287 -12.52 -21.25 -0.32
C VAL A 287 -13.57 -20.86 -1.37
N ARG A 288 -13.12 -20.47 -2.57
CA ARG A 288 -14.02 -20.09 -3.67
C ARG A 288 -14.83 -21.25 -4.23
N GLU A 289 -14.25 -22.45 -4.26
CA GLU A 289 -14.94 -23.67 -4.67
C GLU A 289 -16.01 -24.08 -3.65
N ARG A 290 -15.68 -24.07 -2.35
CA ARG A 290 -16.58 -24.51 -1.28
C ARG A 290 -17.67 -23.49 -0.94
N MET A 291 -17.42 -22.21 -1.22
CA MET A 291 -18.37 -21.13 -1.00
C MET A 291 -18.46 -20.24 -2.25
N PRO A 292 -19.08 -20.71 -3.34
CA PRO A 292 -19.17 -19.92 -4.56
C PRO A 292 -20.04 -18.68 -4.35
N LEU A 293 -19.45 -17.49 -4.51
CA LEU A 293 -20.16 -16.23 -4.42
C LEU A 293 -20.80 -15.86 -5.78
N THR A 294 -22.04 -16.29 -5.99
CA THR A 294 -22.81 -15.91 -7.17
C THR A 294 -23.29 -14.46 -7.05
N ARG A 295 -22.65 -13.54 -7.77
CA ARG A 295 -23.08 -12.13 -7.88
C ARG A 295 -24.30 -12.06 -8.81
N ARG A 296 -25.38 -11.41 -8.35
CA ARG A 296 -26.67 -11.33 -9.07
C ARG A 296 -26.93 -9.99 -9.76
N THR A 297 -26.01 -9.04 -9.62
CA THR A 297 -26.09 -7.66 -10.11
C THR A 297 -24.71 -7.22 -10.60
#